data_AF-A0A7Y4SJG4-F1
#
_entry.id   AF-A0A7Y4SJG4-F1
#
_cell.length_a   1.000
_cell.length_b   1.000
_cell.length_c   1.000
_cell.angle_alpha   90.00
_cell.angle_beta   90.00
_cell.angle_gamma   90.00
#
_symmetry.space_group_name_H-M   'P 1'
#
loop_
_entity.id
_entity.type
_entity.pdbx_description
1 polymer ?
#
loop_
_entity_poly.entity_id
_entity_poly.type
_entity_poly.pdbx_seq_one_letter_code
_entity_poly.pdbx_strand_id
1 'polypeptide(L)'
;MKIQCTLTVLALAAAACSSPASEATPQASQTQAATSAVPADIAAAASAATPGISITGGEFNANRTQFEVTGTMPNGDEVELDVAQANGTWTVEEIQRDVAWASVPEPVRAAAATAPNKFEPVRVIESKQPEDGAIVYELFAAPAQGSPARGPALEVRWHNEKAEVLP
;
A
#
# COMPACT_ATOMS: atom_id res chain seq x y z
N MET A 1 41.10 -59.16 -19.09
CA MET A 1 41.01 -59.07 -20.56
C MET A 1 41.20 -57.62 -20.92
N LYS A 2 42.24 -57.32 -21.69
CA LYS A 2 42.66 -55.98 -22.13
C LYS A 2 41.73 -55.51 -23.24
N ILE A 3 41.32 -54.23 -23.23
CA ILE A 3 41.27 -53.43 -24.47
C ILE A 3 41.74 -52.02 -24.11
N GLN A 4 43.01 -51.77 -24.43
CA GLN A 4 43.53 -50.43 -24.70
C GLN A 4 43.15 -50.10 -26.14
N CYS A 5 42.50 -48.97 -26.36
CA CYS A 5 42.54 -48.28 -27.64
C CYS A 5 43.08 -46.88 -27.37
N THR A 6 44.38 -46.74 -27.60
CA THR A 6 45.10 -45.48 -27.68
C THR A 6 44.68 -44.77 -28.97
N LEU A 7 44.28 -43.51 -28.91
CA LEU A 7 44.56 -42.56 -29.98
C LEU A 7 44.95 -41.21 -29.38
N THR A 8 46.03 -40.67 -29.95
CA THR A 8 46.91 -39.64 -29.40
C THR A 8 46.60 -38.28 -30.01
N VAL A 9 46.45 -37.28 -29.11
CA VAL A 9 46.84 -35.86 -29.18
C VAL A 9 46.43 -35.01 -30.40
N LEU A 10 45.73 -33.90 -30.12
CA LEU A 10 46.17 -32.60 -30.63
C LEU A 10 45.94 -31.52 -29.55
N ALA A 11 47.04 -30.89 -29.14
CA ALA A 11 47.06 -29.75 -28.23
C ALA A 11 46.65 -28.48 -28.97
N LEU A 12 45.97 -27.54 -28.29
CA LEU A 12 46.18 -26.10 -28.47
C LEU A 12 45.52 -25.29 -27.33
N ALA A 13 46.35 -24.41 -26.75
CA ALA A 13 46.05 -23.11 -26.16
C ALA A 13 45.02 -22.97 -25.02
N ALA A 14 45.54 -22.52 -23.87
CA ALA A 14 44.77 -21.91 -22.79
C ALA A 14 44.16 -20.57 -23.25
N ALA A 15 42.86 -20.39 -23.01
CA ALA A 15 42.23 -19.10 -22.85
C ALA A 15 41.09 -19.27 -21.83
N ALA A 16 41.21 -18.54 -20.72
CA ALA A 16 40.15 -18.42 -19.74
C ALA A 16 38.93 -17.77 -20.40
N CYS A 17 37.78 -18.46 -20.36
CA CYS A 17 36.50 -17.86 -20.75
C CYS A 17 35.53 -18.02 -19.59
N SER A 18 35.19 -16.85 -19.06
CA SER A 18 34.15 -16.53 -18.10
C SER A 18 32.87 -17.33 -18.29
N SER A 19 32.22 -17.65 -17.17
CA SER A 19 30.86 -18.19 -17.11
C SER A 19 29.91 -17.40 -18.01
N PRO A 20 28.94 -18.06 -18.68
CA PRO A 20 27.95 -17.37 -19.49
C PRO A 20 27.12 -16.44 -18.59
N ALA A 21 27.09 -15.17 -18.96
CA ALA A 21 26.16 -14.19 -18.42
C ALA A 21 24.74 -14.74 -18.63
N SER A 22 24.04 -14.98 -17.51
CA SER A 22 22.62 -15.22 -17.54
C SER A 22 21.98 -13.91 -18.03
N GLU A 23 21.39 -13.95 -19.23
CA GLU A 23 20.50 -12.89 -19.70
C GLU A 23 19.34 -12.80 -18.71
N ALA A 24 19.49 -11.94 -17.72
CA ALA A 24 18.39 -11.46 -16.93
C ALA A 24 17.48 -10.71 -17.92
N THR A 25 16.37 -11.36 -18.26
CA THR A 25 15.18 -10.71 -18.78
C THR A 25 14.98 -9.44 -17.94
N PRO A 26 14.74 -8.25 -18.53
CA PRO A 26 14.42 -7.09 -17.71
C PRO A 26 13.11 -7.40 -16.99
N GLN A 27 13.23 -7.89 -15.76
CA GLN A 27 12.19 -7.84 -14.76
C GLN A 27 11.75 -6.39 -14.80
N ALA A 28 10.46 -6.16 -15.06
CA ALA A 28 9.88 -4.83 -15.00
C ALA A 28 10.17 -4.30 -13.60
N SER A 29 11.28 -3.58 -13.46
CA SER A 29 11.53 -2.72 -12.34
C SER A 29 10.33 -1.80 -12.35
N GLN A 30 9.45 -1.96 -11.36
CA GLN A 30 8.57 -0.87 -10.96
C GLN A 30 9.52 0.29 -10.79
N THR A 31 9.52 1.16 -11.80
CA THR A 31 10.33 2.35 -11.81
C THR A 31 9.73 3.13 -10.68
N GLN A 32 10.43 3.19 -9.55
CA GLN A 32 10.11 4.06 -8.44
C GLN A 32 9.85 5.42 -9.06
N ALA A 33 8.57 5.78 -9.17
CA ALA A 33 8.16 6.92 -9.94
C ALA A 33 8.88 8.12 -9.34
N ALA A 34 9.58 8.87 -10.19
CA ALA A 34 10.03 10.19 -9.79
C ALA A 34 8.81 10.90 -9.21
N THR A 35 8.88 11.31 -7.95
CA THR A 35 7.83 12.03 -7.23
C THR A 35 7.23 13.07 -8.14
N SER A 36 6.04 12.78 -8.68
CA SER A 36 5.30 13.80 -9.40
C SER A 36 5.03 14.89 -8.37
N ALA A 37 5.42 16.12 -8.68
CA ALA A 37 5.19 17.22 -7.76
C ALA A 37 3.67 17.32 -7.51
N VAL A 38 3.26 17.18 -6.26
CA VAL A 38 1.84 17.30 -5.88
C VAL A 38 1.37 18.71 -6.29
N PRO A 39 0.26 18.84 -7.05
CA PRO A 39 -0.29 20.13 -7.43
C PRO A 39 -0.52 21.03 -6.21
N ALA A 40 -0.25 22.34 -6.35
CA ALA A 40 -0.21 23.26 -5.21
C ALA A 40 -1.57 23.41 -4.48
N ASP A 41 -2.66 23.33 -5.23
CA ASP A 41 -4.03 23.33 -4.71
C ASP A 41 -4.36 22.05 -3.91
N ILE A 42 -3.92 20.89 -4.40
CA ILE A 42 -4.04 19.60 -3.71
C ILE A 42 -3.16 19.60 -2.44
N ALA A 43 -1.92 20.06 -2.53
CA ALA A 43 -1.01 20.17 -1.38
C ALA A 43 -1.57 21.12 -0.31
N ALA A 44 -2.23 22.20 -0.70
CA ALA A 44 -2.91 23.10 0.21
C ALA A 44 -4.11 22.43 0.90
N ALA A 45 -4.93 21.67 0.17
CA ALA A 45 -6.03 20.90 0.75
C ALA A 45 -5.53 19.86 1.77
N ALA A 46 -4.48 19.10 1.41
CA ALA A 46 -3.86 18.13 2.30
C ALA A 46 -3.29 18.79 3.57
N SER A 47 -2.58 19.91 3.42
CA SER A 47 -2.01 20.65 4.56
C SER A 47 -3.08 21.24 5.49
N ALA A 48 -4.24 21.62 4.95
CA ALA A 48 -5.37 22.11 5.74
C ALA A 48 -6.05 20.98 6.53
N ALA A 49 -6.17 19.80 5.93
CA ALA A 49 -6.79 18.63 6.56
C ALA A 49 -5.87 17.94 7.58
N THR A 50 -4.56 17.93 7.31
CA THR A 50 -3.52 17.34 8.17
C THR A 50 -2.43 18.37 8.46
N PRO A 51 -2.62 19.27 9.44
CA PRO A 51 -1.66 20.31 9.78
C PRO A 51 -0.27 19.74 10.12
N GLY A 52 0.76 20.24 9.43
CA GLY A 52 2.14 19.81 9.64
C GLY A 52 2.54 18.54 8.88
N ILE A 53 1.70 18.03 7.97
CA ILE A 53 2.08 16.96 7.05
C ILE A 53 3.36 17.32 6.27
N SER A 54 4.28 16.37 6.18
CA SER A 54 5.39 16.39 5.24
C SER A 54 5.00 15.57 4.01
N ILE A 55 4.53 16.24 2.95
CA ILE A 55 4.12 15.60 1.71
C ILE A 55 5.34 14.99 1.01
N THR A 56 5.28 13.69 0.73
CA THR A 56 6.34 12.95 0.05
C THR A 56 6.02 12.67 -1.40
N GLY A 57 4.75 12.69 -1.82
CA GLY A 57 4.37 12.47 -3.20
C GLY A 57 2.87 12.29 -3.38
N GLY A 58 2.52 11.67 -4.51
CA GLY A 58 1.15 11.30 -4.82
C GLY A 58 0.92 11.06 -6.30
N GLU A 59 -0.27 10.55 -6.60
CA GLU A 59 -0.67 10.20 -7.97
C GLU A 59 -2.15 10.46 -8.24
N PHE A 60 -2.44 10.76 -9.51
CA PHE A 60 -3.83 10.78 -9.97
C PHE A 60 -4.29 9.36 -10.23
N ASN A 61 -5.55 9.07 -9.89
CA ASN A 61 -6.24 7.91 -10.44
C ASN A 61 -6.33 8.00 -11.99
N ALA A 62 -6.70 6.90 -12.64
CA ALA A 62 -6.62 6.77 -14.10
C ALA A 62 -7.43 7.84 -14.89
N ASN A 63 -8.55 8.32 -14.34
CA ASN A 63 -9.41 9.33 -14.95
C ASN A 63 -9.12 10.76 -14.44
N ARG A 64 -8.13 10.94 -13.55
CA ARG A 64 -7.70 12.21 -12.95
C ARG A 64 -8.78 12.94 -12.15
N THR A 65 -9.75 12.21 -11.58
CA THR A 65 -10.79 12.79 -10.73
C THR A 65 -10.43 12.76 -9.25
N GLN A 66 -9.52 11.87 -8.85
CA GLN A 66 -8.97 11.77 -7.51
C GLN A 66 -7.44 11.80 -7.58
N PHE A 67 -6.85 12.34 -6.52
CA PHE A 67 -5.41 12.35 -6.30
C PHE A 67 -5.13 11.82 -4.90
N GLU A 68 -4.33 10.76 -4.83
CA GLU A 68 -3.84 10.19 -3.59
C GLU A 68 -2.58 10.96 -3.18
N VAL A 69 -2.62 11.65 -2.04
CA VAL A 69 -1.46 12.34 -1.47
C VAL A 69 -0.81 11.44 -0.43
N THR A 70 0.49 11.18 -0.58
CA THR A 70 1.28 10.44 0.41
C THR A 70 2.20 11.37 1.19
N GLY A 71 2.37 11.10 2.47
CA GLY A 71 3.24 11.89 3.33
C GLY A 71 3.48 11.26 4.69
N THR A 72 4.06 12.07 5.59
CA THR A 72 4.23 11.72 7.00
C THR A 72 3.63 12.78 7.91
N MET A 73 3.02 12.34 9.00
CA MET A 73 2.51 13.19 10.07
C MET A 73 3.67 13.72 10.95
N PRO A 74 3.45 14.77 11.76
CA PRO A 74 4.49 15.32 12.65
C PRO A 74 5.08 14.32 13.65
N ASN A 75 4.34 13.26 13.99
CA ASN A 75 4.81 12.18 14.87
C ASN A 75 5.64 11.10 14.13
N GLY A 76 5.79 11.23 12.81
CA GLY A 76 6.55 10.30 11.96
C GLY A 76 5.73 9.19 11.33
N ASP A 77 4.44 9.07 11.66
CA ASP A 77 3.56 8.06 11.05
C ASP A 77 3.33 8.38 9.57
N GLU A 78 3.31 7.35 8.72
CA GLU A 78 2.88 7.48 7.32
C GLU A 78 1.38 7.80 7.26
N VAL A 79 1.00 8.60 6.27
CA VAL A 79 -0.38 9.00 6.02
C VAL A 79 -0.64 9.09 4.53
N GLU A 80 -1.85 8.69 4.14
CA GLU A 80 -2.38 8.80 2.79
C GLU A 80 -3.68 9.62 2.84
N LEU A 81 -3.91 10.46 1.83
CA LEU A 81 -5.12 11.26 1.73
C LEU A 81 -5.71 11.13 0.33
N ASP A 82 -6.97 10.71 0.25
CA ASP A 82 -7.73 10.80 -0.98
C ASP A 82 -8.28 12.22 -1.15
N VAL A 83 -7.96 12.82 -2.28
CA VAL A 83 -8.38 14.18 -2.61
C VAL A 83 -9.15 14.18 -3.92
N ALA A 84 -10.40 14.62 -3.90
CA ALA A 84 -11.25 14.66 -5.09
C ALA A 84 -11.76 16.07 -5.38
N GLN A 85 -12.20 16.30 -6.62
CA GLN A 85 -12.87 17.54 -6.95
C GLN A 85 -14.32 17.55 -6.47
N ALA A 86 -14.64 18.51 -5.60
CA ALA A 86 -16.00 18.86 -5.23
C ALA A 86 -16.23 20.35 -5.53
N ASN A 87 -17.25 20.67 -6.35
CA ASN A 87 -17.62 22.04 -6.69
C ASN A 87 -16.46 22.89 -7.24
N GLY A 88 -15.57 22.29 -8.04
CA GLY A 88 -14.41 22.97 -8.63
C GLY A 88 -13.24 23.21 -7.66
N THR A 89 -13.28 22.63 -6.46
CA THR A 89 -12.20 22.71 -5.47
C THR A 89 -11.76 21.30 -5.08
N TRP A 90 -10.46 21.10 -4.86
CA TRP A 90 -9.93 19.87 -4.29
C TRP A 90 -10.30 19.76 -2.81
N THR A 91 -10.97 18.68 -2.45
CA THR A 91 -11.44 18.38 -1.09
C THR A 91 -10.90 17.03 -0.68
N VAL A 92 -10.41 16.94 0.55
CA VAL A 92 -9.98 15.66 1.13
C VAL A 92 -11.23 14.83 1.45
N GLU A 93 -11.37 13.69 0.78
CA GLU A 93 -12.43 12.71 1.03
C GLU A 93 -12.05 11.81 2.21
N GLU A 94 -10.76 11.51 2.35
CA GLU A 94 -10.28 10.54 3.33
C GLU A 94 -8.86 10.85 3.83
N ILE A 95 -8.58 10.48 5.08
CA ILE A 95 -7.23 10.52 5.68
C ILE A 95 -6.96 9.16 6.31
N GLN A 96 -6.02 8.42 5.78
CA GLN A 96 -5.73 7.03 6.14
C GLN A 96 -4.37 6.89 6.80
N ARG A 97 -4.30 6.04 7.82
CA ARG A 97 -3.02 5.59 8.41
C ARG A 97 -3.11 4.15 8.89
N ASP A 98 -1.99 3.45 8.84
CA ASP A 98 -1.86 2.15 9.48
C ASP A 98 -1.88 2.28 11.00
N VAL A 99 -2.65 1.41 11.66
CA VAL A 99 -2.74 1.35 13.12
C VAL A 99 -2.61 -0.08 13.64
N ALA A 100 -2.16 -0.22 14.88
CA ALA A 100 -2.17 -1.51 15.55
C ALA A 100 -3.61 -1.91 15.87
N TRP A 101 -3.96 -3.19 15.70
CA TRP A 101 -5.29 -3.69 16.10
C TRP A 101 -5.59 -3.40 17.58
N ALA A 102 -4.58 -3.51 18.44
CA ALA A 102 -4.71 -3.23 19.88
C ALA A 102 -5.05 -1.76 20.20
N SER A 103 -4.78 -0.80 19.30
CA SER A 103 -5.14 0.62 19.50
C SER A 103 -6.55 0.96 19.01
N VAL A 104 -7.23 0.04 18.33
CA VAL A 104 -8.60 0.25 17.84
C VAL A 104 -9.60 0.29 19.01
N PRO A 105 -10.58 1.23 19.01
CA PRO A 105 -11.59 1.35 20.06
C PRO A 105 -12.30 0.01 20.36
N GLU A 106 -12.53 -0.26 21.64
CA GLU A 106 -13.15 -1.52 22.08
C GLU A 106 -14.50 -1.81 21.42
N PRO A 107 -15.42 -0.83 21.24
CA PRO A 107 -16.68 -1.08 20.55
C PRO A 107 -16.52 -1.51 19.08
N VAL A 108 -15.49 -0.99 18.40
CA VAL A 108 -15.15 -1.37 17.02
C VAL A 108 -14.63 -2.81 16.98
N ARG A 109 -13.73 -3.15 17.91
CA ARG A 109 -13.23 -4.53 18.05
C ARG A 109 -14.35 -5.52 18.40
N ALA A 110 -15.28 -5.11 19.25
CA ALA A 110 -16.46 -5.89 19.61
C ALA A 110 -17.39 -6.11 18.40
N ALA A 111 -17.68 -5.06 17.63
CA ALA A 111 -18.49 -5.17 16.41
C ALA A 111 -17.86 -6.16 15.41
N ALA A 112 -16.54 -6.02 15.16
CA ALA A 112 -15.81 -6.94 14.29
C ALA A 112 -15.86 -8.40 14.79
N ALA A 113 -15.74 -8.62 16.11
CA ALA A 113 -15.82 -9.95 16.71
C ALA A 113 -17.21 -10.60 16.61
N THR A 114 -18.26 -9.81 16.37
CA THR A 114 -19.64 -10.32 16.15
C THR A 114 -19.99 -10.52 14.68
N ALA A 115 -19.14 -10.08 13.75
CA ALA A 115 -19.38 -10.22 12.32
C ALA A 115 -19.43 -11.71 11.91
N PRO A 116 -20.29 -12.10 10.96
CA PRO A 116 -20.40 -13.50 10.50
C PRO A 116 -19.07 -14.09 10.03
N ASN A 117 -18.24 -13.27 9.38
CA ASN A 117 -16.95 -13.65 8.82
C ASN A 117 -15.77 -13.19 9.70
N LYS A 118 -15.93 -13.11 11.03
CA LYS A 118 -14.88 -12.62 11.95
C LYS A 118 -13.52 -13.32 11.75
N PHE A 119 -12.46 -12.54 11.87
CA PHE A 119 -11.07 -12.96 11.83
C PHE A 119 -10.24 -12.01 12.70
N GLU A 120 -8.99 -12.38 12.99
CA GLU A 120 -8.02 -11.45 13.59
C GLU A 120 -7.30 -10.68 12.47
N PRO A 121 -7.40 -9.33 12.41
CA PRO A 121 -6.78 -8.56 11.35
C PRO A 121 -5.25 -8.65 11.36
N VAL A 122 -4.63 -8.77 10.19
CA VAL A 122 -3.17 -8.69 10.04
C VAL A 122 -2.67 -7.28 9.72
N ARG A 123 -3.57 -6.41 9.28
CA ARG A 123 -3.36 -4.98 9.04
C ARG A 123 -4.68 -4.27 9.32
N VAL A 124 -4.59 -3.07 9.86
CA VAL A 124 -5.74 -2.20 10.11
C VAL A 124 -5.40 -0.82 9.60
N ILE A 125 -6.27 -0.27 8.74
CA ILE A 125 -6.22 1.13 8.36
C ILE A 125 -7.27 1.87 9.18
N GLU A 126 -6.86 2.96 9.81
CA GLU A 126 -7.76 3.97 10.35
C GLU A 126 -8.01 5.02 9.27
N SER A 127 -9.23 5.05 8.76
CA SER A 127 -9.69 5.97 7.72
C SER A 127 -10.59 7.04 8.32
N LYS A 128 -10.10 8.26 8.46
CA LYS A 128 -10.90 9.40 8.93
C LYS A 128 -11.62 10.04 7.76
N GLN A 129 -12.93 10.24 7.91
CA GLN A 129 -13.81 10.84 6.92
C GLN A 129 -14.04 12.32 7.31
N PRO A 130 -13.42 13.32 6.65
CA PRO A 130 -13.51 14.71 7.07
C PRO A 130 -14.93 15.31 6.96
N GLU A 131 -15.78 14.76 6.08
CA GLU A 131 -17.15 15.25 5.85
C GLU A 131 -18.01 15.23 7.12
N ASP A 132 -17.98 14.11 7.86
CA ASP A 132 -18.80 13.93 9.06
C ASP A 132 -18.00 13.57 10.32
N GLY A 133 -16.68 13.43 10.21
CA GLY A 133 -15.79 13.10 11.32
C GLY A 133 -15.84 11.64 11.75
N ALA A 134 -16.53 10.77 11.02
CA ALA A 134 -16.48 9.34 11.27
C ALA A 134 -15.08 8.78 11.01
N ILE A 135 -14.82 7.62 11.60
CA ILE A 135 -13.64 6.81 11.30
C ILE A 135 -14.13 5.47 10.75
N VAL A 136 -13.66 5.06 9.59
CA VAL A 136 -13.83 3.69 9.08
C VAL A 136 -12.56 2.93 9.45
N TYR A 137 -12.72 1.83 10.18
CA TYR A 137 -11.61 0.89 10.42
C TYR A 137 -11.70 -0.21 9.37
N GLU A 138 -10.74 -0.22 8.46
CA GLU A 138 -10.60 -1.23 7.41
C GLU A 138 -9.72 -2.38 7.91
N LEU A 139 -10.30 -3.58 7.96
CA LEU A 139 -9.67 -4.75 8.55
C LEU A 139 -9.25 -5.72 7.45
N PHE A 140 -7.95 -5.99 7.36
CA PHE A 140 -7.40 -6.88 6.34
C PHE A 140 -7.16 -8.26 6.94
N ALA A 141 -7.71 -9.28 6.27
CA ALA A 141 -7.41 -10.68 6.59
C ALA A 141 -6.05 -11.08 6.02
N ALA A 142 -5.42 -12.10 6.62
CA ALA A 142 -4.25 -12.73 6.01
C ALA A 142 -4.60 -13.22 4.59
N PRO A 143 -3.76 -12.94 3.57
CA PRO A 143 -4.00 -13.46 2.24
C PRO A 143 -3.97 -14.99 2.28
N ALA A 144 -4.87 -15.62 1.54
CA ALA A 144 -4.79 -17.07 1.30
C ALA A 144 -3.47 -17.38 0.59
N GLN A 145 -2.85 -18.51 0.91
CA GLN A 145 -1.56 -18.87 0.33
C GLN A 145 -1.62 -18.86 -1.20
N GLY A 146 -0.71 -18.10 -1.83
CA GLY A 146 -0.64 -17.95 -3.28
C GLY A 146 -1.69 -17.02 -3.90
N SER A 147 -2.52 -16.34 -3.09
CA SER A 147 -3.45 -15.32 -3.56
C SER A 147 -2.85 -13.92 -3.40
N PRO A 148 -3.17 -12.97 -4.30
CA PRO A 148 -2.80 -11.58 -4.10
C PRO A 148 -3.50 -11.00 -2.87
N ALA A 149 -2.90 -9.96 -2.29
CA ALA A 149 -3.59 -9.11 -1.32
C ALA A 149 -4.87 -8.55 -1.96
N ARG A 150 -5.94 -8.44 -1.16
CA ARG A 150 -7.20 -7.82 -1.57
C ARG A 150 -7.43 -6.58 -0.71
N GLY A 151 -8.47 -5.81 -1.04
CA GLY A 151 -9.00 -4.77 -0.17
C GLY A 151 -9.45 -5.31 1.20
N PRO A 152 -10.01 -4.45 2.05
CA PRO A 152 -10.46 -4.84 3.38
C PRO A 152 -11.44 -6.01 3.33
N ALA A 153 -11.31 -6.93 4.28
CA ALA A 153 -12.20 -8.08 4.43
C ALA A 153 -13.40 -7.76 5.34
N LEU A 154 -13.29 -6.71 6.15
CA LEU A 154 -14.37 -6.16 6.96
C LEU A 154 -14.10 -4.67 7.17
N GLU A 155 -15.14 -3.87 7.16
CA GLU A 155 -15.06 -2.45 7.51
C GLU A 155 -16.00 -2.17 8.68
N VAL A 156 -15.53 -1.37 9.63
CA VAL A 156 -16.34 -0.97 10.79
C VAL A 156 -16.30 0.55 10.91
N ARG A 157 -17.43 1.20 10.69
CA ARG A 157 -17.59 2.64 10.91
C ARG A 157 -17.75 2.92 12.39
N TRP A 158 -16.99 3.90 12.87
CA TRP A 158 -17.02 4.45 14.21
C TRP A 158 -17.42 5.91 14.15
N HIS A 159 -18.57 6.25 14.73
CA HIS A 159 -19.06 7.63 14.77
C HIS A 159 -19.97 7.84 15.97
N ASN A 160 -19.80 8.95 16.69
CA ASN A 160 -20.60 9.30 17.87
C ASN A 160 -20.74 8.13 18.88
N GLU A 161 -19.60 7.52 19.20
CA GLU A 161 -19.49 6.38 20.13
C GLU A 161 -20.23 5.11 19.69
N LYS A 162 -20.57 4.99 18.40
CA LYS A 162 -21.23 3.81 17.84
C LYS A 162 -20.37 3.16 16.77
N ALA A 163 -20.25 1.84 16.87
CA ALA A 163 -19.56 0.99 15.91
C ALA A 163 -20.58 0.22 15.07
N GLU A 164 -20.46 0.31 13.75
CA GLU A 164 -21.36 -0.34 12.79
C GLU A 164 -20.52 -1.05 11.72
N VAL A 165 -20.76 -2.34 11.51
CA VAL A 165 -20.17 -3.08 10.39
C VAL A 165 -20.78 -2.56 9.09
N LEU A 166 -19.94 -2.18 8.14
CA LEU A 166 -20.39 -1.74 6.82
C LEU A 166 -20.66 -2.96 5.90
N PRO A 167 -21.66 -2.86 5.01
CA PRO A 167 -22.08 -3.96 4.13
C PRO A 167 -21.09 -4.29 3.01
#